data_AF-A0A8X6H9Q7-F1
#
_entry.id   AF-A0A8X6H9Q7-F1
#
_cell.length_a   1.000
_cell.length_b   1.000
_cell.length_c   1.000
_cell.angle_alpha   90.00
_cell.angle_beta   90.00
_cell.angle_gamma   90.00
#
_symmetry.space_group_name_H-M   'P 1'
#
loop_
_entity.id
_entity.type
_entity.pdbx_description
1 polymer ?
#
loop_
_entity_poly.entity_id
_entity_poly.type
_entity_poly.pdbx_seq_one_letter_code
_entity_poly.pdbx_strand_id
1 'polypeptide(L)'
;MTSILPFTLPVVKRLLNWKRGEGEERWSEKAVKSLVKKLKKTGGLDELENSISSQDPNTRCITIPRFRKLFSTHPVPQKRKVTSVDAR
;
A
#
# COMPACT_ATOMS: atom_id res chain seq x y z
N MET A 1 11.32 -8.85 16.97
CA MET A 1 10.24 -7.99 17.51
C MET A 1 9.71 -7.12 16.38
N THR A 2 8.66 -7.54 15.68
CA THR A 2 8.04 -6.76 14.60
C THR A 2 7.18 -5.65 15.21
N SER A 3 7.69 -4.42 15.17
CA SER A 3 6.99 -3.22 15.64
C SER A 3 5.76 -2.96 14.76
N ILE A 4 4.61 -3.45 15.21
CA ILE A 4 3.32 -3.33 14.55
C ILE A 4 2.67 -2.02 15.01
N LEU A 5 2.55 -1.06 14.08
CA LEU A 5 1.74 0.14 14.29
C LEU A 5 0.27 -0.28 14.48
N PRO A 6 -0.36 0.04 15.63
CA PRO A 6 -1.65 -0.54 16.02
C PRO A 6 -2.82 -0.16 15.11
N PHE A 7 -2.66 0.80 14.20
CA PHE A 7 -3.76 1.36 13.40
C PHE A 7 -3.79 0.93 11.92
N THR A 8 -2.85 0.09 11.46
CA THR A 8 -2.85 -0.40 10.06
C THR A 8 -3.11 -1.89 9.93
N LEU A 9 -2.64 -2.70 10.89
CA LEU A 9 -2.84 -4.14 10.86
C LEU A 9 -4.29 -4.61 11.11
N PRO A 10 -5.12 -3.94 11.95
CA PRO A 10 -6.50 -4.39 12.15
C PRO A 10 -7.29 -4.40 10.85
N VAL A 11 -7.09 -3.37 10.02
CA VAL A 11 -7.82 -3.21 8.75
C VAL A 11 -7.38 -4.27 7.75
N VAL A 12 -6.07 -4.48 7.57
CA VAL A 12 -5.57 -5.51 6.63
C VAL A 12 -6.06 -6.89 7.03
N LYS A 13 -6.01 -7.23 8.32
CA LYS A 13 -6.51 -8.52 8.82
C LYS A 13 -8.01 -8.66 8.57
N ARG A 14 -8.82 -7.66 8.92
CA ARG A 14 -10.27 -7.66 8.67
C ARG A 14 -10.60 -7.86 7.18
N LEU A 15 -9.91 -7.17 6.29
CA LEU A 15 -10.10 -7.31 4.84
C LEU A 15 -9.72 -8.70 4.33
N LEU A 16 -8.66 -9.32 4.89
CA LEU A 16 -8.28 -10.69 4.55
C LEU A 16 -9.29 -11.73 5.05
N ASN A 17 -9.98 -11.49 6.16
CA ASN A 17 -11.07 -12.37 6.63
C ASN A 17 -12.25 -12.44 5.64
N TRP A 18 -12.41 -11.46 4.74
CA TRP A 18 -13.41 -11.46 3.67
C TRP A 18 -12.94 -12.12 2.38
N LYS A 19 -11.66 -12.52 2.27
CA LYS A 19 -11.12 -13.22 1.10
C LYS A 19 -11.88 -14.52 0.87
N ARG A 20 -12.42 -14.69 -0.34
CA ARG A 20 -13.10 -15.91 -0.76
C ARG A 20 -12.11 -16.85 -1.45
N GLY A 21 -11.81 -18.00 -0.85
CA GLY A 21 -10.97 -19.06 -1.41
C GLY A 21 -9.52 -19.13 -0.89
N GLU A 22 -8.87 -20.26 -1.12
CA GLU A 22 -7.52 -20.60 -0.66
C GLU A 22 -6.42 -20.15 -1.65
N GLY A 23 -6.36 -18.87 -1.99
CA GLY A 23 -5.18 -18.31 -2.68
C GLY A 23 -3.98 -18.11 -1.74
N GLU A 24 -2.77 -17.93 -2.29
CA GLU A 24 -1.54 -17.68 -1.51
C GLU A 24 -1.70 -16.51 -0.54
N GLU A 25 -1.73 -16.83 0.75
CA GLU A 25 -1.92 -15.85 1.82
C GLU A 25 -0.83 -14.76 1.82
N ARG A 26 0.41 -15.16 1.46
CA ARG A 26 1.57 -14.28 1.34
C ARG A 26 1.39 -13.18 0.29
N TRP A 27 0.79 -13.49 -0.85
CA TRP A 27 0.57 -12.51 -1.91
C TRP A 27 -0.67 -11.64 -1.63
N SER A 28 -1.69 -12.26 -1.03
CA SER A 28 -2.94 -11.60 -0.62
C SER A 28 -2.67 -10.49 0.40
N GLU A 29 -1.88 -10.76 1.43
CA GLU A 29 -1.54 -9.75 2.45
C GLU A 29 -0.79 -8.56 1.84
N LYS A 30 0.15 -8.83 0.93
CA LYS A 30 0.94 -7.78 0.25
C LYS A 30 0.06 -6.89 -0.62
N ALA A 31 -0.89 -7.49 -1.35
CA ALA A 31 -1.84 -6.76 -2.19
C ALA A 31 -2.76 -5.86 -1.33
N VAL A 32 -3.36 -6.42 -0.28
CA VAL A 32 -4.24 -5.66 0.63
C VAL A 32 -3.49 -4.55 1.34
N LYS A 33 -2.27 -4.80 1.85
CA LYS A 33 -1.45 -3.79 2.52
C LYS A 33 -1.09 -2.61 1.60
N SER A 34 -0.76 -2.89 0.34
CA SER A 34 -0.49 -1.87 -0.67
C SER A 34 -1.73 -1.03 -0.96
N LEU A 35 -2.89 -1.68 -1.10
CA LEU A 35 -4.17 -1.01 -1.33
C LEU A 35 -4.56 -0.10 -0.15
N VAL A 36 -4.56 -0.63 1.08
CA VAL A 36 -4.85 0.14 2.31
C VAL A 36 -3.94 1.36 2.41
N LYS A 37 -2.64 1.19 2.13
CA LYS A 37 -1.69 2.32 2.16
C LYS A 37 -2.03 3.40 1.13
N LYS A 38 -2.55 3.04 -0.04
CA LYS A 38 -3.00 4.00 -1.05
C LYS A 38 -4.29 4.70 -0.62
N LEU A 39 -5.29 3.94 -0.16
CA LEU A 39 -6.59 4.47 0.23
C LEU A 39 -6.53 5.38 1.45
N LYS A 40 -5.61 5.13 2.39
CA LYS A 40 -5.34 6.05 3.50
C LYS A 40 -4.86 7.43 3.03
N LYS A 41 -4.18 7.51 1.87
CA LYS A 41 -3.71 8.79 1.31
C LYS A 41 -4.78 9.52 0.52
N THR A 42 -5.69 8.79 -0.12
CA THR A 42 -6.75 9.35 -0.96
C THR A 42 -8.09 9.50 -0.25
N GLY A 43 -8.23 9.00 0.98
CA GLY A 43 -9.47 9.08 1.76
C GLY A 43 -10.54 8.05 1.38
N GLY A 44 -10.16 6.95 0.72
CA GLY A 44 -11.11 5.92 0.23
C GLY A 44 -11.23 4.67 1.10
N LEU A 45 -10.70 4.71 2.33
CA LEU A 45 -10.61 3.51 3.19
C LEU A 45 -11.95 3.18 3.84
N ASP A 46 -12.68 4.17 4.36
CA ASP A 46 -13.99 3.95 4.99
C ASP A 46 -14.99 3.36 4.01
N GLU A 47 -14.99 3.83 2.76
CA GLU A 47 -15.83 3.27 1.69
C GLU A 47 -15.46 1.81 1.36
N LEU A 48 -14.17 1.46 1.40
CA LEU A 48 -13.73 0.07 1.22
C LEU A 48 -14.22 -0.83 2.36
N GLU A 49 -14.12 -0.37 3.61
CA GLU A 49 -14.61 -1.13 4.76
C GLU A 49 -16.13 -1.30 4.71
N ASN A 50 -16.86 -0.23 4.35
CA ASN A 50 -18.31 -0.26 4.23
C ASN A 50 -18.77 -1.20 3.09
N SER A 51 -18.18 -1.08 1.90
CA SER A 51 -18.59 -1.90 0.74
C SER A 51 -18.38 -3.40 0.95
N ILE A 52 -17.28 -3.79 1.59
CA ILE A 52 -16.99 -5.20 1.88
C ILE A 52 -17.91 -5.72 3.00
N SER A 53 -18.15 -4.92 4.05
CA SER A 53 -18.95 -5.36 5.20
C SER A 53 -20.45 -5.39 4.91
N SER A 54 -20.96 -4.42 4.14
CA SER A 54 -22.38 -4.34 3.75
C SER A 54 -22.73 -5.30 2.63
N GLN A 55 -21.74 -5.70 1.80
CA GLN A 55 -21.94 -6.48 0.58
C GLN A 55 -22.96 -5.83 -0.37
N ASP A 56 -23.12 -4.51 -0.30
CA ASP A 56 -24.08 -3.74 -1.10
C ASP A 56 -23.49 -3.38 -2.47
N PRO A 57 -24.16 -3.72 -3.58
CA PRO A 57 -23.69 -3.43 -4.93
C PRO A 57 -23.78 -1.93 -5.32
N ASN A 58 -24.48 -1.11 -4.54
CA ASN A 58 -24.70 0.33 -4.78
C ASN A 58 -23.67 1.22 -4.06
N THR A 59 -22.57 0.65 -3.58
CA THR A 59 -21.48 1.40 -2.92
C THR A 59 -20.71 2.28 -3.91
N ARG A 60 -20.02 3.32 -3.40
CA ARG A 60 -19.30 4.27 -4.28
C ARG A 60 -18.03 3.65 -4.84
N CYS A 61 -17.61 4.14 -6.00
CA CYS A 61 -16.36 3.71 -6.64
C CYS A 61 -15.12 4.03 -5.79
N ILE A 62 -14.35 3.00 -5.45
CA ILE A 62 -13.06 3.13 -4.77
C ILE A 62 -11.98 3.33 -5.83
N THR A 63 -11.54 4.57 -5.99
CA THR A 63 -10.63 4.95 -7.09
C THR A 63 -9.17 4.81 -6.68
N ILE A 64 -8.38 4.13 -7.52
CA ILE A 64 -6.93 4.03 -7.38
C ILE A 64 -6.29 4.71 -8.61
N PRO A 65 -5.24 5.53 -8.45
CA PRO A 65 -4.55 6.12 -9.59
C PRO A 65 -4.07 5.05 -10.58
N ARG A 66 -4.50 5.16 -11.84
CA ARG A 66 -4.00 4.33 -12.95
C ARG A 66 -2.52 4.65 -13.15
N PHE A 67 -1.63 3.78 -12.69
CA PHE A 67 -0.16 3.85 -12.82
C PHE A 67 0.44 5.26 -13.01
N ARG A 68 0.58 6.02 -11.92
CA ARG A 68 1.50 7.18 -11.88
C ARG A 68 2.47 7.06 -10.69
N LYS A 69 3.72 6.75 -11.04
CA LYS A 69 4.98 6.98 -10.31
C LYS A 69 5.10 6.41 -8.90
N LEU A 70 5.33 5.09 -8.78
CA LEU A 70 5.88 4.48 -7.56
C LEU A 70 7.42 4.50 -7.54
N PHE A 71 8.03 5.63 -7.89
CA PHE A 71 9.41 5.94 -7.48
C PHE A 71 9.47 7.38 -6.98
N SER A 72 8.58 7.74 -6.06
CA SER A 72 8.82 8.88 -5.17
C SER A 72 9.29 8.35 -3.82
N THR A 73 10.41 7.64 -3.82
CA THR A 73 11.17 7.28 -2.62
C THR A 73 12.51 8.00 -2.70
N HIS A 74 12.57 9.21 -2.11
CA HIS A 74 13.79 9.95 -1.78
C HIS A 74 14.74 10.32 -2.95
N PRO A 75 15.45 11.47 -2.88
CA PRO A 75 16.63 11.65 -3.72
C PRO A 75 17.65 10.56 -3.35
N VAL A 76 18.02 9.71 -4.31
CA VAL A 76 19.21 8.87 -4.20
C VAL A 76 20.40 9.83 -4.16
N PRO A 77 21.22 9.88 -3.08
CA PRO A 77 22.43 10.66 -3.12
C PRO A 77 23.40 9.95 -4.08
N GLN A 78 23.50 10.47 -5.30
CA GLN A 78 24.56 10.12 -6.23
C GLN A 78 25.87 10.61 -5.60
N LYS A 79 26.57 9.72 -4.91
CA LYS A 79 27.97 9.93 -4.50
C LYS A 79 28.77 10.09 -5.80
N ARG A 80 28.96 11.32 -6.27
CA ARG A 80 30.00 11.64 -7.24
C ARG A 80 31.32 11.33 -6.56
N LYS A 81 31.95 10.23 -6.93
CA LYS A 81 33.36 10.00 -6.66
C LYS A 81 34.11 10.93 -7.62
N VAL A 82 34.38 12.15 -7.17
CA VAL A 82 35.41 12.98 -7.80
C VAL A 82 36.70 12.25 -7.47
N THR A 83 37.18 11.42 -8.39
CA THR A 83 38.59 11.04 -8.36
C THR A 83 39.35 12.29 -8.73
N SER A 84 39.77 13.03 -7.71
CA SER A 84 40.91 13.93 -7.81
C SER A 84 42.07 13.09 -8.31
N VAL A 85 42.37 13.20 -9.59
CA VAL A 85 43.72 12.93 -10.06
C VAL A 85 44.29 14.29 -10.36
N ASP A 86 45.13 14.69 -9.42
CA ASP A 86 45.90 15.90 -9.33
C ASP A 86 46.51 16.35 -10.66
N ALA A 87 46.57 17.67 -10.78
CA ALA A 87 47.45 18.36 -11.69
C ALA A 87 48.91 17.93 -11.48
N ARG A 88 49.54 17.43 -12.54
CA ARG A 88 50.91 17.73 -12.97
C ARG A 88 51.15 17.17 -14.36
#